data_AF-A0A2E2TXW8-F1
#
_entry.id   AF-A0A2E2TXW8-F1
#
_cell.length_a   1.000
_cell.length_b   1.000
_cell.length_c   1.000
_cell.angle_alpha   90.00
_cell.angle_beta   90.00
_cell.angle_gamma   90.00
#
_symmetry.space_group_name_H-M   'P 1'
#
loop_
_entity.id
_entity.type
_entity.pdbx_description
1 polymer ?
#
loop_
_entity_poly.entity_id
_entity_poly.type
_entity_poly.pdbx_seq_one_letter_code
_entity_poly.pdbx_strand_id
1 'polypeptide(L)'
;MTAKTQELPIGYQWMRWILVAALFCSGLYAHYHFSAQPLVIKLVGWMVLVSVGLWVASTTESGKRALQFFNDARLELKKVVWPTKQETGQVTLLVLVMVTIASLFFWAIDSILLRLVAWLTGFSA
;
A
#
# COMPACT_ATOMS: atom_id res chain seq x y z
N MET A 1 1.02 31.58 -6.80
CA MET A 1 2.45 31.96 -6.83
C MET A 1 3.26 30.73 -6.48
N THR A 2 3.70 30.02 -7.52
CA THR A 2 4.42 28.75 -7.45
C THR A 2 5.78 28.96 -6.81
N ALA A 3 5.96 28.41 -5.62
CA ALA A 3 7.22 28.45 -4.89
C ALA A 3 8.28 27.73 -5.73
N LYS A 4 9.19 28.52 -6.27
CA LYS A 4 10.43 28.14 -6.93
C LYS A 4 11.02 26.92 -6.21
N THR A 5 10.97 25.77 -6.86
CA THR A 5 11.79 24.61 -6.50
C THR A 5 13.22 25.08 -6.64
N GLN A 6 13.81 25.56 -5.55
CA GLN A 6 15.21 25.91 -5.49
C GLN A 6 15.98 24.58 -5.49
N GLU A 7 16.08 24.01 -6.69
CA GLU A 7 16.95 22.91 -7.06
C GLU A 7 18.34 23.25 -6.52
N LEU A 8 18.72 22.59 -5.42
CA LEU A 8 20.10 22.62 -4.95
C LEU A 8 20.99 22.26 -6.13
N PRO A 9 22.15 22.92 -6.33
CA PRO A 9 23.01 22.66 -7.47
C PRO A 9 23.21 21.15 -7.61
N ILE A 10 23.18 20.63 -8.84
CA ILE A 10 23.29 19.20 -9.17
C ILE A 10 24.42 18.55 -8.36
N GLY A 11 25.50 19.33 -8.11
CA GLY A 11 26.67 19.06 -7.28
C GLY A 11 26.47 18.83 -5.76
N TYR A 12 25.32 19.13 -5.17
CA TYR A 12 25.04 18.87 -3.75
C TYR A 12 24.02 17.73 -3.56
N GLN A 13 23.13 17.54 -4.54
CA GLN A 13 22.18 16.43 -4.54
C GLN A 13 22.90 15.08 -4.69
N TRP A 14 23.81 14.95 -5.67
CA TRP A 14 24.58 13.71 -5.88
C TRP A 14 25.50 13.37 -4.69
N MET A 15 26.05 14.37 -3.99
CA MET A 15 26.91 14.17 -2.81
C MET A 15 26.15 13.48 -1.68
N ARG A 16 24.88 13.87 -1.47
CA ARG A 16 24.00 13.22 -0.48
C ARG A 16 23.68 11.78 -0.87
N TRP A 17 23.44 11.51 -2.16
CA TRP A 17 23.23 10.15 -2.68
C TRP A 17 24.48 9.27 -2.57
N ILE A 18 25.67 9.84 -2.78
CA ILE A 18 26.94 9.13 -2.57
C ILE A 18 27.15 8.79 -1.10
N LEU A 19 26.87 9.71 -0.18
CA LEU A 19 26.93 9.43 1.25
C LEU A 19 25.97 8.30 1.65
N VAL A 20 24.74 8.31 1.14
CA VAL A 20 23.75 7.24 1.39
C VAL A 20 24.22 5.92 0.78
N ALA A 21 24.74 5.93 -0.45
CA ALA A 21 25.27 4.75 -1.12
C ALA A 21 26.50 4.17 -0.39
N ALA A 22 27.41 5.02 0.11
CA ALA A 22 28.56 4.60 0.90
C ALA A 22 28.14 3.97 2.23
N LEU A 23 27.12 4.53 2.90
CA LEU A 23 26.56 3.99 4.14
C LEU A 23 25.86 2.64 3.90
N PHE A 24 25.17 2.50 2.76
CA PHE A 24 24.53 1.25 2.34
C PHE A 24 25.56 0.18 1.97
N CYS A 25 26.60 0.53 1.20
CA CYS A 25 27.70 -0.36 0.86
C CYS A 25 28.49 -0.80 2.11
N SER A 26 28.67 0.09 3.09
CA SER A 26 29.25 -0.25 4.39
C SER A 26 28.39 -1.28 5.15
N GLY A 27 27.06 -1.14 5.11
CA GLY A 27 26.12 -2.12 5.66
C GLY A 27 26.15 -3.47 4.94
N LEU A 28 26.22 -3.47 3.61
CA LEU A 28 26.38 -4.70 2.81
C LEU A 28 27.73 -5.39 3.09
N TYR A 29 28.80 -4.62 3.25
CA TYR A 29 30.13 -5.13 3.59
C TYR A 29 30.15 -5.78 4.97
N ALA A 30 29.51 -5.16 5.97
CA ALA A 30 29.34 -5.73 7.30
C ALA A 30 28.51 -7.03 7.28
N HIS A 31 27.53 -7.14 6.39
CA HIS A 31 26.75 -8.37 6.20
C HIS A 31 27.58 -9.52 5.59
N TYR A 32 28.45 -9.20 4.63
CA TYR A 32 29.25 -10.20 3.92
C TYR A 32 30.35 -10.81 4.78
N HIS A 33 30.97 -10.01 5.67
CA HIS A 33 32.08 -10.47 6.51
C HIS A 33 31.64 -11.37 7.70
N PHE A 34 30.38 -11.26 8.14
CA PHE A 34 29.85 -12.03 9.28
C PHE A 34 28.85 -13.13 8.83
N SER A 35 29.35 -14.17 8.15
CA SER A 35 28.51 -15.34 7.82
C SER A 35 28.25 -16.27 9.01
N ALA A 36 29.05 -16.18 10.08
CA ALA A 36 29.07 -17.12 11.21
C ALA A 36 28.39 -16.63 12.52
N GLN A 37 27.60 -15.56 12.50
CA GLN A 37 26.98 -14.94 13.71
C GLN A 37 25.45 -15.13 13.76
N PRO A 38 24.85 -15.17 14.98
CA PRO A 38 23.40 -15.34 15.18
C PRO A 38 22.57 -14.19 14.60
N LEU A 39 21.33 -14.51 14.22
CA LEU A 39 20.37 -13.66 13.49
C LEU A 39 20.12 -12.26 14.11
N VAL A 40 20.30 -12.14 15.43
CA VAL A 40 20.03 -10.90 16.19
C VAL A 40 20.95 -9.75 15.78
N ILE A 41 22.26 -9.99 15.60
CA ILE A 41 23.23 -8.93 15.28
C ILE A 41 22.98 -8.38 13.87
N LYS A 42 22.58 -9.24 12.92
CA LYS A 42 22.21 -8.82 11.57
C LYS A 42 20.97 -7.92 11.57
N LEU A 43 19.94 -8.30 12.32
CA LEU A 43 18.69 -7.54 12.38
C LEU A 43 18.86 -6.20 13.10
N VAL A 44 19.65 -6.16 14.17
CA VAL A 44 20.03 -4.91 14.86
C VAL A 44 20.87 -4.01 13.95
N GLY A 45 21.83 -4.55 13.21
CA GLY A 45 22.61 -3.79 12.23
C GLY A 45 21.75 -3.12 11.16
N TRP A 46 20.78 -3.87 10.60
CA TRP A 46 19.80 -3.31 9.66
C TRP A 46 18.89 -2.26 10.30
N MET A 47 18.40 -2.47 11.51
CA MET A 47 17.60 -1.47 12.25
C MET A 47 18.38 -0.17 12.50
N VAL A 48 19.65 -0.26 12.89
CA VAL A 48 20.50 0.91 13.13
C VAL A 48 20.74 1.68 11.83
N LEU A 49 21.06 1.01 10.73
CA LEU A 49 21.24 1.67 9.43
C LEU A 49 19.97 2.36 8.94
N VAL A 50 18.81 1.71 9.07
CA VAL A 50 17.52 2.30 8.69
C VAL A 50 17.19 3.51 9.55
N SER A 51 17.41 3.43 10.87
CA SER A 51 17.14 4.56 11.77
C SER A 51 18.05 5.77 11.51
N VAL A 52 19.34 5.55 11.22
CA VAL A 52 20.27 6.63 10.81
C VAL A 52 19.88 7.19 9.45
N GLY A 53 19.48 6.34 8.50
CA GLY A 53 19.01 6.77 7.19
C GLY A 53 17.75 7.64 7.27
N LEU A 54 16.78 7.25 8.10
CA LEU A 54 15.56 8.03 8.36
C LEU A 54 15.87 9.36 9.05
N TRP A 55 16.81 9.37 10.01
CA TRP A 55 17.27 10.59 10.66
C TRP A 55 17.84 11.57 9.64
N VAL A 56 18.79 11.14 8.81
CA VAL A 56 19.38 11.97 7.76
C VAL A 56 18.32 12.42 6.74
N ALA A 57 17.42 11.53 6.32
CA ALA A 57 16.35 11.85 5.38
C ALA A 57 15.40 12.93 5.93
N SER A 58 15.06 12.87 7.22
CA SER A 58 14.17 13.85 7.87
C SER A 58 14.76 15.26 7.94
N THR A 59 16.09 15.40 7.92
CA THR A 59 16.76 16.71 7.89
C THR A 59 16.79 17.35 6.51
N THR A 60 16.48 16.58 5.46
CA THR A 60 16.46 17.05 4.06
C THR A 60 15.16 17.80 3.74
N GLU A 61 15.21 18.76 2.82
CA GLU A 61 14.03 19.52 2.33
C GLU A 61 12.88 18.60 1.91
N SER A 62 13.16 17.50 1.21
CA SER A 62 12.16 16.49 0.84
C SER A 62 11.57 15.76 2.06
N GLY A 63 12.38 15.51 3.10
CA GLY A 63 11.92 14.87 4.34
C GLY A 63 11.00 15.77 5.17
N LYS A 64 11.32 17.06 5.27
CA LYS A 64 10.44 18.05 5.93
C LYS A 64 9.10 18.20 5.22
N ARG A 65 9.10 18.22 3.89
CA ARG A 65 7.85 18.24 3.07
C ARG A 65 7.01 16.99 3.28
N ALA A 66 7.64 15.81 3.33
CA ALA A 66 6.93 14.56 3.61
C ALA A 66 6.29 14.57 5.02
N LEU A 67 7.02 15.06 6.03
CA LEU A 67 6.49 15.18 7.40
C LEU A 67 5.31 16.17 7.49
N GLN A 68 5.40 17.30 6.78
CA GLN A 68 4.28 18.25 6.66
C GLN A 68 3.07 17.60 5.97
N PHE A 69 3.29 16.90 4.85
CA PHE A 69 2.24 16.14 4.15
C PHE A 69 1.56 15.10 5.06
N PHE A 70 2.31 14.37 5.88
CA PHE A 70 1.73 13.43 6.84
C PHE A 70 0.85 14.13 7.89
N ASN A 71 1.25 15.32 8.35
CA ASN A 71 0.45 16.11 9.28
C ASN A 71 -0.82 16.64 8.60
N ASP A 72 -0.72 17.13 7.37
CA ASP A 72 -1.86 17.62 6.59
C ASP A 72 -2.84 16.48 6.26
N ALA A 73 -2.34 15.31 5.83
CA ALA A 73 -3.14 14.11 5.60
C ALA A 73 -3.89 13.67 6.87
N ARG A 74 -3.26 13.75 8.05
CA ARG A 74 -3.94 13.47 9.34
C ARG A 74 -5.05 14.47 9.63
N LEU A 75 -4.88 15.74 9.28
CA LEU A 75 -5.92 16.75 9.44
C LEU A 75 -7.08 16.54 8.47
N GLU A 76 -6.81 16.07 7.25
CA GLU A 76 -7.84 15.71 6.27
C GLU A 76 -8.57 14.42 6.61
N LEU A 77 -7.88 13.41 7.13
CA LEU A 77 -8.49 12.18 7.61
C LEU A 77 -9.49 12.43 8.74
N LYS A 78 -9.30 13.47 9.54
CA LYS A 78 -10.29 13.89 10.56
C LYS A 78 -11.55 14.50 9.96
N LYS A 79 -11.49 15.00 8.73
CA LYS A 79 -12.66 15.50 7.98
C LYS A 79 -13.45 14.36 7.33
N VAL A 80 -12.88 13.14 7.27
CA VAL A 80 -13.60 11.96 6.80
C VAL A 80 -14.64 11.60 7.85
N VAL A 81 -15.88 11.98 7.56
CA VAL A 81 -17.04 11.60 8.36
C VAL A 81 -17.30 10.14 8.02
N TRP A 82 -16.88 9.24 8.92
CA TRP A 82 -17.17 7.84 8.74
C TRP A 82 -18.69 7.64 8.86
N PRO A 83 -19.31 6.94 7.89
CA PRO A 83 -20.75 6.71 7.89
C PRO A 83 -21.16 6.00 9.19
N THR A 84 -22.32 6.35 9.72
CA THR A 84 -22.85 5.68 10.91
C THR A 84 -23.18 4.22 10.57
N LYS A 85 -23.06 3.32 11.56
CA LYS A 85 -23.37 1.89 11.40
C LYS A 85 -24.77 1.65 10.85
N GLN A 86 -25.71 2.56 11.09
CA GLN A 86 -27.07 2.51 10.59
C GLN A 86 -27.14 2.74 9.07
N GLU A 87 -26.43 3.75 8.55
CA GLU A 87 -26.37 4.06 7.11
C GLU A 87 -25.65 2.93 6.36
N THR A 88 -24.51 2.45 6.88
CA THR A 88 -23.79 1.33 6.27
C THR A 88 -24.64 0.05 6.24
N GLY A 89 -25.38 -0.22 7.33
CA GLY A 89 -26.27 -1.37 7.41
C GLY A 89 -27.42 -1.30 6.39
N GLN A 90 -28.04 -0.14 6.24
CA GLN A 90 -29.14 0.07 5.29
C GLN A 90 -28.67 -0.14 3.84
N VAL A 91 -27.51 0.40 3.48
CA VAL A 91 -26.96 0.22 2.12
C VAL A 91 -26.54 -1.23 1.89
N THR A 92 -25.95 -1.90 2.90
CA THR A 92 -25.57 -3.32 2.78
C THR A 92 -26.79 -4.22 2.60
N LEU A 93 -27.86 -3.98 3.36
CA LEU A 93 -29.11 -4.73 3.25
C LEU A 93 -29.78 -4.51 1.88
N LEU A 94 -29.75 -3.28 1.36
CA LEU A 94 -30.22 -2.97 0.01
C LEU A 94 -29.45 -3.78 -1.04
N VAL A 95 -28.11 -3.78 -0.98
CA VAL A 95 -27.26 -4.55 -1.89
C VAL A 95 -27.53 -6.05 -1.77
N LEU A 96 -27.72 -6.57 -0.55
CA LEU A 96 -28.04 -7.98 -0.30
C LEU A 96 -29.35 -8.39 -1.00
N VAL A 97 -30.39 -7.55 -0.91
CA VAL A 97 -31.67 -7.78 -1.60
C VAL A 97 -31.47 -7.79 -3.12
N MET A 98 -30.75 -6.80 -3.67
CA MET A 98 -30.47 -6.72 -5.10
C MET A 98 -29.71 -7.95 -5.62
N VAL A 99 -28.67 -8.39 -4.90
CA VAL A 99 -27.87 -9.58 -5.27
C VAL A 99 -28.70 -10.85 -5.14
N THR A 100 -29.57 -10.97 -4.14
CA THR A 100 -30.46 -12.13 -3.97
C THR A 100 -31.46 -12.26 -5.12
N ILE A 101 -32.03 -11.14 -5.57
CA ILE A 101 -32.94 -11.14 -6.72
C ILE A 101 -32.18 -11.51 -8.00
N ALA A 102 -31.00 -10.92 -8.21
CA ALA A 102 -30.18 -11.20 -9.38
C ALA A 102 -29.73 -12.68 -9.42
N SER A 103 -29.29 -13.24 -8.30
CA SER A 103 -28.85 -14.64 -8.23
C SER A 103 -30.01 -15.61 -8.50
N LEU A 104 -31.20 -15.33 -7.98
CA LEU A 104 -32.40 -16.14 -8.25
C LEU A 104 -32.81 -16.06 -9.72
N PHE A 105 -32.73 -14.88 -10.33
CA PHE A 105 -33.03 -14.67 -11.74
C PHE A 105 -32.08 -15.46 -12.65
N PHE A 106 -30.76 -15.36 -12.43
CA PHE A 106 -29.79 -16.13 -13.20
C PHE A 106 -29.96 -17.63 -12.99
N TRP A 107 -30.14 -18.08 -11.73
CA TRP A 107 -30.40 -19.48 -11.43
C TRP A 107 -31.63 -20.04 -12.16
N ALA A 108 -32.71 -19.25 -12.26
CA ALA A 108 -33.91 -19.65 -12.99
C ALA A 108 -33.63 -19.82 -14.50
N ILE A 109 -32.89 -18.87 -15.10
CA ILE A 109 -32.50 -18.94 -16.50
C ILE A 109 -31.61 -20.16 -16.75
N ASP A 110 -30.57 -20.35 -15.95
CA ASP A 110 -29.65 -21.50 -16.09
C ASP A 110 -30.43 -22.82 -15.97
N SER A 111 -31.37 -22.92 -15.03
CA SER A 111 -32.22 -24.10 -14.86
C SER A 111 -33.09 -24.39 -16.08
N ILE A 112 -33.64 -23.36 -16.72
CA ILE A 112 -34.45 -23.50 -17.94
C ILE A 112 -33.57 -23.88 -19.11
N LEU A 113 -32.42 -23.22 -19.27
CA LEU A 113 -31.46 -23.52 -20.34
C LEU A 113 -30.94 -24.96 -20.24
N LEU A 114 -30.61 -25.44 -19.04
CA LEU A 114 -30.17 -26.82 -18.81
C LEU A 114 -31.24 -27.83 -19.25
N ARG A 115 -32.51 -27.59 -18.89
CA ARG A 115 -33.63 -28.45 -19.32
C ARG A 115 -33.86 -28.41 -20.82
N LEU A 116 -33.75 -27.23 -21.43
CA LEU A 116 -33.92 -27.04 -22.87
C LEU A 116 -32.81 -27.73 -23.66
N VAL A 117 -31.56 -27.63 -23.19
CA VAL A 117 -30.41 -28.33 -23.78
C VAL A 117 -30.54 -29.84 -23.60
N ALA A 118 -30.94 -30.33 -22.43
CA ALA A 118 -31.17 -31.76 -22.20
C ALA A 118 -32.28 -32.32 -23.12
N TRP A 119 -33.35 -31.54 -23.33
CA TRP A 119 -34.41 -31.90 -24.28
C TRP A 119 -33.90 -31.94 -25.73
N LEU A 120 -33.12 -30.94 -26.17
CA LEU A 120 -32.59 -30.88 -27.53
C LEU A 120 -31.53 -31.96 -27.82
N THR A 121 -30.71 -32.30 -26.84
CA THR A 121 -29.61 -33.27 -27.00
C THR A 121 -30.08 -34.72 -26.80
N GLY A 122 -31.31 -34.94 -26.34
CA GLY A 122 -31.85 -36.28 -26.07
C GLY A 122 -31.10 -37.05 -24.98
N PHE A 123 -30.15 -36.40 -24.30
CA PHE A 123 -29.38 -36.98 -23.20
C PHE A 123 -30.19 -36.78 -21.92
N SER A 124 -31.03 -37.77 -21.61
CA SER A 124 -31.73 -37.84 -20.32
C SER A 124 -30.71 -38.15 -19.22
N ALA A 125 -30.36 -37.14 -18.44
CA ALA A 125 -29.72 -37.29 -17.12
C ALA A 125 -30.74 -36.93 -16.03
#